data_AF-A0A4R4MZP3-F1
#
_entry.id   AF-A0A4R4MZP3-F1
#
_cell.length_a   1.000
_cell.length_b   1.000
_cell.length_c   1.000
_cell.angle_alpha   90.00
_cell.angle_beta   90.00
_cell.angle_gamma   90.00
#
_symmetry.space_group_name_H-M   'P 1'
#
loop_
_entity.id
_entity.type
_entity.pdbx_description
1 polymer ?
#
loop_
_entity_poly.entity_id
_entity_poly.type
_entity_poly.pdbx_seq_one_letter_code
_entity_poly.pdbx_strand_id
1 'polypeptide(L)'
;MGQVNDQDLRRVLGLLAQDDTLRAFAALVLGLPGDLSPKTLHKLATGGLAARDDDGKWQATPERFRELLRAHAAPAEELDPEERVLRTFLVDGRLTTTAMRRDKRLVVLRYIVRVFDPGVRYPEKDVNVALRAFHDDHAALRRYLVDEGLLSREGNVYWRSGGPVDV
;
A
#
# COMPACT_ATOMS: atom_id res chain seq x y z
N MET A 1 -0.78 -6.50 -28.28
CA MET A 1 -2.15 -6.96 -27.97
C MET A 1 -2.04 -8.38 -27.45
N GLY A 2 -2.09 -8.54 -26.12
CA GLY A 2 -2.04 -9.84 -25.47
C GLY A 2 -2.49 -9.62 -24.04
N GLN A 3 -3.74 -9.98 -23.75
CA GLN A 3 -4.25 -10.00 -22.38
C GLN A 3 -3.35 -10.94 -21.57
N VAL A 4 -2.42 -10.38 -20.79
CA VAL A 4 -1.74 -11.14 -19.76
C VAL A 4 -2.80 -11.38 -18.69
N ASN A 5 -3.24 -12.63 -18.62
CA ASN A 5 -4.55 -13.03 -18.15
C ASN A 5 -4.48 -13.26 -16.63
N ASP A 6 -5.37 -12.65 -15.83
CA ASP A 6 -5.54 -12.89 -14.37
C ASP A 6 -5.54 -14.37 -14.00
N GLN A 7 -5.99 -15.19 -14.94
CA GLN A 7 -5.98 -16.64 -14.87
C GLN A 7 -4.57 -17.24 -14.71
N ASP A 8 -3.55 -16.69 -15.39
CA ASP A 8 -2.17 -17.16 -15.33
C ASP A 8 -1.53 -16.83 -13.98
N LEU A 9 -1.77 -15.62 -13.43
CA LEU A 9 -1.30 -15.27 -12.09
C LEU A 9 -1.95 -16.16 -11.04
N ARG A 10 -3.28 -16.34 -11.09
CA ARG A 10 -4.00 -17.24 -10.17
C ARG A 10 -3.49 -18.68 -10.25
N ARG A 11 -3.16 -19.15 -11.45
CA ARG A 11 -2.59 -20.48 -11.66
C ARG A 11 -1.21 -20.61 -11.03
N VAL A 12 -0.33 -19.64 -11.22
CA VAL A 12 1.00 -19.60 -10.61
C VAL A 12 0.92 -19.52 -9.09
N LEU A 13 0.04 -18.67 -8.55
CA LEU A 13 -0.23 -18.60 -7.12
C LEU A 13 -0.76 -19.93 -6.57
N GLY A 14 -1.68 -20.58 -7.29
CA GLY A 14 -2.20 -21.90 -6.92
C GLY A 14 -1.14 -23.00 -6.94
N LEU A 15 -0.16 -22.93 -7.85
CA LEU A 15 0.99 -23.83 -7.87
C LEU A 15 1.91 -23.56 -6.68
N LEU A 16 2.26 -22.30 -6.41
CA LEU A 16 3.14 -21.93 -5.31
C LEU A 16 2.50 -22.08 -3.92
N ALA A 17 1.17 -22.16 -3.83
CA ALA A 17 0.45 -22.44 -2.59
C ALA A 17 0.54 -23.92 -2.16
N GLN A 18 0.92 -24.83 -3.06
CA GLN A 18 1.12 -26.25 -2.72
C GLN A 18 2.52 -26.48 -2.17
N ASP A 19 2.64 -27.07 -0.97
CA ASP A 19 3.93 -27.32 -0.31
C ASP A 19 4.95 -28.06 -1.20
N ASP A 20 4.53 -29.11 -1.90
CA ASP A 20 5.41 -29.90 -2.78
C ASP A 20 5.98 -29.06 -3.92
N THR A 21 5.14 -28.24 -4.52
CA THR A 21 5.47 -27.41 -5.69
C THR A 21 6.32 -26.21 -5.26
N LEU A 22 6.03 -25.63 -4.09
CA LEU A 22 6.82 -24.55 -3.49
C LEU A 22 8.23 -25.03 -3.12
N ARG A 23 8.34 -26.20 -2.47
CA ARG A 23 9.63 -26.81 -2.11
C ARG A 23 10.44 -27.15 -3.35
N ALA A 24 9.81 -27.71 -4.38
CA ALA A 24 10.48 -28.02 -5.64
C ALA A 24 10.98 -26.77 -6.36
N PHE A 25 10.17 -25.71 -6.40
CA PHE A 25 10.59 -24.43 -6.96
C PHE A 25 11.75 -23.81 -6.17
N ALA A 26 11.67 -23.79 -4.83
CA ALA A 26 12.75 -23.29 -3.98
C ALA A 26 14.06 -24.10 -4.17
N ALA A 27 13.97 -25.42 -4.27
CA ALA A 27 15.11 -26.29 -4.54
C ALA A 27 15.79 -25.96 -5.88
N LEU A 28 15.00 -25.72 -6.94
CA LEU A 28 15.52 -25.27 -8.24
C LEU A 28 16.17 -23.88 -8.16
N VAL A 29 15.55 -22.92 -7.47
CA VAL A 29 16.10 -21.56 -7.29
C VAL A 29 17.41 -21.57 -6.52
N LEU A 30 17.52 -22.42 -5.49
CA LEU A 30 18.72 -22.54 -4.67
C LEU A 30 19.84 -23.36 -5.34
N GLY A 31 19.60 -23.90 -6.55
CA GLY A 31 20.56 -24.78 -7.21
C GLY A 31 20.76 -26.12 -6.51
N LEU A 32 19.77 -26.55 -5.72
CA LEU A 32 19.77 -27.79 -4.94
C LEU A 32 18.64 -28.72 -5.43
N PRO A 33 18.63 -29.14 -6.71
CA PRO A 33 17.48 -29.80 -7.34
C PRO A 33 17.19 -31.22 -6.86
N GLY A 34 17.79 -31.68 -5.75
CA GLY A 34 17.48 -32.89 -4.98
C GLY A 34 16.92 -34.08 -5.76
N ASP A 35 16.06 -34.85 -5.11
CA ASP A 35 15.18 -35.82 -5.78
C ASP A 35 13.80 -35.18 -5.96
N LEU A 36 13.67 -34.37 -7.00
CA LEU A 36 12.42 -33.68 -7.31
C LEU A 36 11.53 -34.55 -8.18
N SER A 37 10.27 -34.71 -7.76
CA SER A 37 9.28 -35.47 -8.51
C SER A 37 9.12 -34.93 -9.95
N PRO A 38 9.24 -35.78 -10.99
CA PRO A 38 9.03 -35.39 -12.38
C PRO A 38 7.65 -34.76 -12.63
N LYS A 39 6.63 -35.20 -11.88
CA LYS A 39 5.28 -34.66 -11.94
C LYS A 39 5.22 -33.22 -11.44
N THR A 40 5.93 -32.92 -10.35
CA THR A 40 6.01 -31.56 -9.79
C THR A 40 6.81 -30.63 -10.70
N LEU A 41 7.90 -31.13 -11.29
CA LEU A 41 8.68 -30.38 -12.30
C LEU A 41 7.82 -30.04 -13.53
N HIS A 42 7.01 -30.99 -14.01
CA HIS A 42 6.09 -30.74 -15.12
C HIS A 42 4.99 -29.73 -14.76
N LYS A 43 4.46 -29.77 -13.52
CA LYS A 43 3.51 -28.76 -13.03
C LYS A 43 4.13 -27.36 -13.01
N LEU A 44 5.36 -27.23 -12.50
CA LEU A 44 6.11 -25.96 -12.52
C LEU A 44 6.35 -25.47 -13.94
N ALA A 45 6.71 -26.37 -14.86
CA ALA A 45 6.87 -26.05 -16.27
C ALA A 45 5.58 -25.57 -16.93
N THR A 46 4.45 -26.20 -16.59
CA THR A 46 3.13 -25.80 -17.08
C THR A 46 2.74 -24.39 -16.61
N GLY A 47 3.20 -23.99 -15.42
CA GLY A 47 3.06 -22.64 -14.88
C GLY A 47 4.13 -21.64 -15.36
N GLY A 48 5.10 -22.10 -16.16
CA GLY A 48 6.27 -21.30 -16.57
C GLY A 48 7.24 -20.96 -15.43
N LEU A 49 7.16 -21.65 -14.30
CA LEU A 49 8.05 -21.47 -13.14
C LEU A 49 9.32 -22.31 -13.22
N ALA A 50 9.40 -23.24 -14.15
CA ALA A 50 10.60 -24.01 -14.43
C ALA A 50 10.72 -24.29 -15.93
N ALA A 51 11.93 -24.25 -16.46
CA ALA A 51 12.22 -24.60 -17.84
C ALA A 51 13.39 -25.58 -17.90
N ARG A 52 13.57 -26.24 -19.03
CA ARG A 52 14.83 -26.96 -19.31
C ARG A 52 15.76 -26.03 -20.05
N ASP A 53 17.03 -26.04 -19.67
CA ASP A 53 18.09 -25.39 -20.43
C ASP A 53 18.52 -26.22 -21.65
N ASP A 54 19.51 -25.69 -22.38
CA ASP A 54 20.08 -26.35 -23.56
C ASP A 54 20.73 -27.71 -23.23
N ASP A 55 21.17 -27.89 -21.97
CA ASP A 55 21.71 -29.14 -21.43
C ASP A 55 20.61 -30.10 -20.91
N GLY A 56 19.34 -29.72 -21.03
CA GLY A 56 18.19 -30.50 -20.56
C GLY A 56 17.99 -30.50 -19.04
N LYS A 57 18.73 -29.70 -18.29
CA LYS A 57 18.60 -29.56 -16.83
C LYS A 57 17.47 -28.61 -16.49
N TRP A 58 16.77 -28.91 -15.40
CA TRP A 58 15.72 -28.04 -14.90
C TRP A 58 16.30 -26.80 -14.25
N GLN A 59 15.85 -25.64 -14.71
CA GLN A 59 16.15 -24.33 -14.12
C GLN A 59 14.85 -23.69 -13.64
N ALA A 60 14.89 -23.04 -12.48
CA ALA A 60 13.78 -22.21 -12.04
C ALA A 60 13.68 -20.95 -12.89
N THR A 61 12.45 -20.47 -13.12
CA THR A 61 12.17 -19.22 -13.84
C THR A 61 11.41 -18.25 -12.92
N PRO A 62 12.06 -17.69 -11.88
CA PRO A 62 11.45 -16.68 -11.01
C PRO A 62 11.04 -15.41 -11.75
N GLU A 63 11.65 -15.15 -12.91
CA GLU A 63 11.33 -14.06 -13.84
C GLU A 63 9.88 -14.12 -14.26
N ARG A 64 9.35 -15.31 -14.57
CA ARG A 64 7.95 -15.47 -14.98
C ARG A 64 6.98 -14.97 -13.91
N PHE A 65 7.26 -15.30 -12.64
CA PHE A 65 6.46 -14.80 -11.52
C PHE A 65 6.56 -13.28 -11.38
N ARG A 66 7.76 -12.71 -11.52
CA ARG A 66 7.98 -11.25 -11.49
C ARG A 66 7.29 -10.53 -12.65
N GLU A 67 7.31 -11.09 -13.84
CA GLU A 67 6.62 -10.57 -15.02
C GLU A 67 5.11 -10.57 -14.84
N LEU A 68 4.56 -11.70 -14.37
CA LEU A 68 3.14 -11.79 -14.06
C LEU A 68 2.74 -10.80 -12.97
N LEU A 69 3.52 -10.67 -11.90
CA LEU A 69 3.28 -9.66 -10.88
C LEU A 69 3.37 -8.23 -11.42
N ARG A 70 4.28 -7.92 -12.34
CA ARG A 70 4.37 -6.58 -12.95
C ARG A 70 3.23 -6.29 -13.92
N ALA A 71 2.76 -7.30 -14.64
CA ALA A 71 1.64 -7.17 -15.57
C ALA A 71 0.28 -7.03 -14.86
N HIS A 72 0.16 -7.58 -13.64
CA HIS A 72 -1.06 -7.54 -12.82
C HIS A 72 -0.98 -6.59 -11.63
N ALA A 73 0.20 -6.10 -11.28
CA ALA A 73 0.28 -4.82 -10.61
C ALA A 73 -0.44 -3.90 -11.58
N ALA A 74 -1.63 -3.43 -11.18
CA ALA A 74 -2.15 -2.17 -11.73
C ALA A 74 -0.92 -1.28 -11.88
N PRO A 75 -0.66 -0.66 -13.05
CA PRO A 75 0.45 0.27 -13.18
C PRO A 75 0.37 1.08 -11.93
N ALA A 76 1.37 0.96 -11.03
CA ALA A 76 1.26 1.49 -9.68
C ALA A 76 0.69 2.84 -9.94
N GLU A 77 -0.59 3.06 -9.57
CA GLU A 77 -1.23 4.31 -9.95
C GLU A 77 -0.18 5.31 -9.52
N GLU A 78 0.16 6.27 -10.36
CA GLU A 78 0.90 7.42 -9.87
C GLU A 78 -0.03 8.16 -8.90
N LEU A 79 -0.52 7.45 -7.88
CA LEU A 79 -0.98 7.88 -6.61
C LEU A 79 0.06 8.89 -6.25
N ASP A 80 -0.40 10.13 -6.26
CA ASP A 80 0.34 11.25 -5.77
C ASP A 80 1.09 10.79 -4.51
N PRO A 81 2.41 11.07 -4.39
CA PRO A 81 3.14 10.83 -3.16
C PRO A 81 2.33 11.14 -1.88
N GLU A 82 1.43 12.12 -1.93
CA GLU A 82 0.45 12.41 -0.89
C GLU A 82 -0.56 11.28 -0.63
N GLU A 83 -1.21 10.75 -1.67
CA GLU A 83 -2.22 9.69 -1.57
C GLU A 83 -1.65 8.38 -1.04
N ARG A 84 -0.40 8.05 -1.41
CA ARG A 84 0.35 6.94 -0.82
C ARG A 84 0.56 7.10 0.68
N VAL A 85 0.89 8.31 1.12
CA VAL A 85 1.05 8.61 2.55
C VAL A 85 -0.29 8.48 3.25
N LEU A 86 -1.37 9.03 2.69
CA LEU A 86 -2.73 8.88 3.26
C LEU A 86 -3.12 7.42 3.43
N ARG A 87 -2.96 6.57 2.40
CA ARG A 87 -3.24 5.12 2.51
C ARG A 87 -2.40 4.39 3.56
N THR A 88 -1.18 4.85 3.82
CA THR A 88 -0.28 4.21 4.78
C THR A 88 -0.66 4.54 6.22
N PHE A 89 -1.12 5.77 6.48
CA PHE A 89 -1.35 6.28 7.83
C PHE A 89 -2.83 6.38 8.22
N LEU A 90 -3.73 6.38 7.24
CA LEU A 90 -5.18 6.33 7.45
C LEU A 90 -5.70 4.94 7.07
N VAL A 91 -6.17 4.21 8.07
CA VAL A 91 -6.90 2.95 7.89
C VAL A 91 -8.33 3.22 8.33
N ASP A 92 -9.29 3.01 7.44
CA ASP A 92 -10.71 3.32 7.65
C ASP A 92 -10.98 4.76 8.11
N GLY A 93 -10.18 5.72 7.64
CA GLY A 93 -10.29 7.13 8.02
C GLY A 93 -9.71 7.49 9.40
N ARG A 94 -9.14 6.53 10.13
CA ARG A 94 -8.44 6.76 11.40
C ARG A 94 -6.92 6.73 11.25
N LEU A 95 -6.26 7.60 11.99
CA LEU A 95 -4.82 7.67 12.08
C LEU A 95 -4.28 6.48 12.89
N THR A 96 -3.40 5.67 12.30
CA THR A 96 -2.83 4.49 12.99
C THR A 96 -1.64 4.82 13.88
N THR A 97 -0.92 5.90 13.59
CA THR A 97 0.24 6.33 14.39
C THR A 97 0.46 7.83 14.33
N THR A 98 0.79 8.44 15.47
CA THR A 98 1.22 9.84 15.59
C THR A 98 2.74 10.01 15.40
N ALA A 99 3.51 8.92 15.45
CA ALA A 99 4.97 8.91 15.34
C ALA A 99 5.44 8.88 13.88
N MET A 100 5.08 9.93 13.12
CA MET A 100 5.50 10.09 11.72
C MET A 100 6.40 11.31 11.52
N ARG A 101 7.30 11.22 10.54
CA ARG A 101 8.16 12.34 10.08
C ARG A 101 7.30 13.54 9.70
N ARG A 102 7.81 14.75 9.93
CA ARG A 102 7.07 16.01 9.75
C ARG A 102 6.42 16.12 8.38
N ASP A 103 7.13 15.77 7.30
CA ASP A 103 6.61 15.84 5.93
C ASP A 103 5.36 14.97 5.72
N LYS A 104 5.38 13.74 6.26
CA LYS A 104 4.25 12.81 6.20
C LYS A 104 3.08 13.29 7.06
N ARG A 105 3.39 13.86 8.23
CA ARG A 105 2.40 14.47 9.11
C ARG A 105 1.67 15.60 8.41
N LEU A 106 2.40 16.46 7.70
CA LEU A 106 1.81 17.60 7.01
C LEU A 106 0.82 17.15 5.93
N VAL A 107 1.12 16.10 5.17
CA VAL A 107 0.18 15.50 4.21
C VAL A 107 -1.12 15.08 4.89
N VAL A 108 -1.02 14.34 6.00
CA VAL A 108 -2.19 13.90 6.77
C VAL A 108 -2.96 15.10 7.33
N LEU A 109 -2.29 16.10 7.89
CA LEU A 109 -2.94 17.29 8.43
C LEU A 109 -3.66 18.10 7.35
N ARG A 110 -3.08 18.20 6.14
CA ARG A 110 -3.73 18.80 4.96
C ARG A 110 -4.99 18.05 4.53
N TYR A 111 -5.06 16.74 4.78
CA TYR A 111 -6.28 15.97 4.55
C TYR A 111 -7.31 16.22 5.66
N ILE A 112 -6.89 16.14 6.93
CA ILE A 112 -7.79 16.34 8.08
C ILE A 112 -8.43 17.73 8.07
N VAL A 113 -7.67 18.79 7.73
CA VAL A 113 -8.20 20.17 7.74
C VAL A 113 -9.35 20.37 6.75
N ARG A 114 -9.51 19.51 5.73
CA ARG A 114 -10.62 19.60 4.77
C ARG A 114 -11.99 19.35 5.41
N VAL A 115 -12.04 18.77 6.61
CA VAL A 115 -13.30 18.66 7.39
C VAL A 115 -13.82 20.02 7.86
N PHE A 116 -12.96 21.05 7.87
CA PHE A 116 -13.32 22.41 8.26
C PHE A 116 -13.50 23.29 7.02
N ASP A 117 -14.66 23.94 6.96
CA ASP A 117 -14.98 24.85 5.86
C ASP A 117 -14.21 26.18 6.01
N PRO A 118 -13.63 26.71 4.92
CA PRO A 118 -13.04 28.04 4.91
C PRO A 118 -14.08 29.11 5.29
N GLY A 119 -13.67 30.07 6.12
CA GLY A 119 -14.54 31.17 6.56
C GLY A 119 -15.54 30.82 7.66
N VAL A 120 -15.66 29.54 8.05
CA VAL A 120 -16.49 29.12 9.18
C VAL A 120 -15.68 29.13 10.48
N ARG A 121 -16.31 29.65 11.54
CA ARG A 121 -15.77 29.66 12.90
C ARG A 121 -16.37 28.52 13.70
N TYR A 122 -15.53 27.60 14.16
CA TYR A 122 -15.90 26.45 14.97
C TYR A 122 -15.46 26.68 16.41
N PRO A 123 -16.36 26.53 17.41
CA PRO A 123 -15.92 26.49 18.79
C PRO A 123 -15.11 25.22 19.05
N GLU A 124 -14.21 25.27 20.03
CA GLU A 124 -13.29 24.17 20.38
C GLU A 124 -14.01 22.82 20.54
N LYS A 125 -15.21 22.82 21.13
CA LYS A 125 -16.02 21.61 21.31
C LYS A 125 -16.32 20.90 19.97
N ASP A 126 -16.63 21.65 18.93
CA ASP A 126 -17.03 21.11 17.62
C ASP A 126 -15.78 20.63 16.87
N VAL A 127 -14.66 21.37 17.00
CA VAL A 127 -13.35 20.92 16.52
C VAL A 127 -12.94 19.60 17.17
N ASN A 128 -13.11 19.49 18.50
CA ASN A 128 -12.76 18.27 19.22
C ASN A 128 -13.62 17.08 18.77
N VAL A 129 -14.91 17.29 18.51
CA VAL A 129 -15.80 16.25 17.98
C VAL A 129 -15.33 15.79 16.59
N ALA A 130 -15.04 16.72 15.68
CA ALA A 130 -14.55 16.39 14.34
C ALA A 130 -13.22 15.62 14.39
N LEU A 131 -12.26 16.06 15.21
CA LEU A 131 -10.94 15.45 15.31
C LEU A 131 -10.95 14.05 15.95
N ARG A 132 -11.92 13.75 16.83
CA ARG A 132 -12.09 12.42 17.43
C ARG A 132 -12.44 11.33 16.40
N ALA A 133 -12.99 11.71 15.25
CA ALA A 133 -13.19 10.76 14.16
C ALA A 133 -11.86 10.24 13.61
N PHE A 134 -10.80 11.06 13.65
CA PHE A 134 -9.50 10.77 13.07
C PHE A 134 -8.51 10.15 14.06
N HIS A 135 -8.49 10.60 15.32
CA HIS A 135 -7.60 10.03 16.34
C HIS A 135 -8.08 10.35 17.76
N ASP A 136 -7.80 9.45 18.72
CA ASP A 136 -8.24 9.63 20.10
C ASP A 136 -7.50 10.81 20.77
N ASP A 137 -6.23 11.04 20.40
CA ASP A 137 -5.46 12.25 20.74
C ASP A 137 -5.80 13.44 19.82
N HIS A 138 -7.07 13.84 19.86
CA HIS A 138 -7.61 15.02 19.17
C HIS A 138 -6.94 16.33 19.63
N ALA A 139 -6.43 16.38 20.86
CA ALA A 139 -5.72 17.54 21.39
C ALA A 139 -4.37 17.75 20.69
N ALA A 140 -3.61 16.67 20.47
CA ALA A 140 -2.38 16.74 19.68
C ALA A 140 -2.64 17.12 18.22
N LEU A 141 -3.67 16.54 17.59
CA LEU A 141 -4.06 16.90 16.22
C LEU A 141 -4.41 18.39 16.11
N ARG A 142 -5.21 18.91 17.04
CA ARG A 142 -5.57 20.33 17.09
C ARG A 142 -4.33 21.21 17.22
N ARG A 143 -3.38 20.83 18.08
CA ARG A 143 -2.11 21.56 18.23
C ARG A 143 -1.30 21.55 16.93
N TYR A 144 -1.14 20.40 16.28
CA TYR A 144 -0.40 20.31 15.02
C TYR A 144 -1.05 21.08 13.88
N LEU A 145 -2.39 21.10 13.81
CA LEU A 145 -3.12 21.89 12.81
C LEU A 145 -2.88 23.40 12.97
N VAL A 146 -2.73 23.88 14.21
CA VAL A 146 -2.38 25.28 14.49
C VAL A 146 -0.90 25.55 14.25
N ASP A 147 -0.02 24.66 14.71
CA ASP A 147 1.44 24.80 14.55
C ASP A 147 1.86 24.87 13.07
N GLU A 148 1.20 24.11 12.20
CA GLU A 148 1.44 24.12 10.75
C GLU A 148 0.60 25.18 10.00
N GLY A 149 -0.12 26.06 10.71
CA GLY A 149 -0.86 27.20 10.14
C GLY A 149 -2.14 26.84 9.36
N LEU A 150 -2.60 25.59 9.46
CA LEU A 150 -3.80 25.09 8.77
C LEU A 150 -5.09 25.56 9.47
N LEU A 151 -5.07 25.61 10.80
CA LEU A 151 -6.10 26.24 11.62
C LEU A 151 -5.53 27.47 12.34
N SER A 152 -6.34 28.51 12.45
CA SER A 152 -6.10 29.64 13.35
C SER A 152 -7.03 29.56 14.55
N ARG A 153 -6.61 30.19 15.65
CA ARG A 153 -7.31 30.19 16.93
C ARG A 153 -7.38 31.61 17.49
N GLU A 154 -8.55 31.97 17.99
CA GLU A 154 -8.76 33.12 18.87
C GLU A 154 -9.65 32.69 20.05
N GLY A 155 -9.11 32.78 21.27
CA GLY A 155 -9.79 32.25 22.47
C GLY A 155 -10.07 30.75 22.36
N ASN A 156 -11.36 30.39 22.34
CA ASN A 156 -11.86 29.02 22.19
C ASN A 156 -12.54 28.78 20.83
N VAL A 157 -12.25 29.63 19.85
CA VAL A 157 -12.80 29.55 18.50
C VAL A 157 -11.66 29.31 17.51
N TYR A 158 -11.92 28.42 16.57
CA TYR A 158 -11.01 27.98 15.53
C TYR A 158 -11.61 28.23 14.17
N TRP A 159 -10.78 28.52 13.18
CA TRP A 159 -11.21 28.57 11.78
C TRP A 159 -10.08 28.10 10.88
N ARG A 160 -10.46 27.60 9.71
CA ARG A 160 -9.50 27.22 8.70
C ARG A 160 -8.85 28.46 8.10
N SER A 161 -7.53 28.57 8.28
CA SER A 161 -6.72 29.69 7.79
C SER A 161 -5.74 29.27 6.68
N GLY A 162 -5.57 27.96 6.45
CA GLY A 162 -4.66 27.42 5.45
C GLY A 162 -5.07 26.05 4.92
N GLY A 163 -4.20 25.48 4.09
CA GLY A 163 -4.38 24.17 3.46
C GLY A 163 -4.91 24.23 2.02
N PRO A 164 -4.90 23.09 1.31
CA PRO A 164 -5.30 23.02 -0.09
C PRO A 164 -6.79 23.32 -0.24
N VAL A 165 -7.13 24.36 -1.00
CA VAL A 165 -8.50 24.66 -1.42
C VAL A 165 -8.78 23.87 -2.70
N ASP A 166 -9.83 23.05 -2.69
CA ASP A 166 -10.39 22.52 -3.93
C ASP A 166 -11.09 23.69 -4.63
N VAL A 167 -10.45 24.27 -5.65
CA VAL A 167 -10.97 25.39 -6.47
C VAL A 167 -11.82 24.84 -7.61
#